data_AF-A0A3M3A9D5-F1
#
_entry.id   AF-A0A3M3A9D5-F1
#
_cell.length_a   1.000
_cell.length_b   1.000
_cell.length_c   1.000
_cell.angle_alpha   90.00
_cell.angle_beta   90.00
_cell.angle_gamma   90.00
#
_symmetry.space_group_name_H-M   'P 1'
#
loop_
_entity.id
_entity.type
_entity.pdbx_description
1 polymer ?
#
loop_
_entity_poly.entity_id
_entity_poly.type
_entity_poly.pdbx_seq_one_letter_code
_entity_poly.pdbx_strand_id
1 'polypeptide(L)'
;MQLQPLVDALREVVLGQQVIHADETPVHMLMPGTKKTHRSYVWAYATSQFSDLAAVVYDFSPSRAGEHARNFLQDWRGKLVCDDFGGYKASFELGVTEIGCMAHARRKFFDLHVANKSQLAEQALHSICGLYEV
;
A
#
# COMPACT_ATOMS: atom_id res chain seq x y z
N MET A 1 8.00 22.65 10.37
CA MET A 1 7.69 21.44 11.17
C MET A 1 9.01 20.76 11.51
N GLN A 2 9.32 20.47 12.77
CA GLN A 2 10.66 20.05 13.21
C GLN A 2 11.11 18.69 12.64
N LEU A 3 10.16 17.81 12.28
CA LEU A 3 10.44 16.47 11.75
C LEU A 3 10.44 16.37 10.22
N GLN A 4 10.11 17.45 9.49
CA GLN A 4 10.05 17.41 8.02
C GLN A 4 11.36 16.91 7.38
N PRO A 5 12.56 17.34 7.83
CA PRO A 5 13.81 16.86 7.24
C PRO A 5 14.00 15.34 7.34
N LEU A 6 13.48 14.71 8.41
CA LEU A 6 13.53 13.26 8.57
C LEU A 6 12.57 12.55 7.62
N VAL A 7 11.36 13.10 7.45
CA VAL A 7 10.37 12.59 6.50
C VAL A 7 10.92 12.66 5.08
N ASP A 8 11.51 13.79 4.71
CA ASP A 8 12.12 13.98 3.39
C ASP A 8 13.26 12.98 3.17
N ALA A 9 14.15 12.80 4.15
CA ALA A 9 15.23 11.81 4.06
C ALA A 9 14.71 10.37 3.93
N LEU A 10 13.67 9.99 4.68
CA LEU A 10 13.04 8.66 4.55
C LEU A 10 12.35 8.49 3.20
N ARG A 11 11.75 9.55 2.66
CA ARG A 11 11.16 9.53 1.31
C ARG A 11 12.21 9.25 0.25
N GLU A 12 13.39 9.88 0.32
CA GLU A 12 14.50 9.58 -0.59
C GLU A 12 14.97 8.13 -0.47
N VAL A 13 15.05 7.59 0.75
CA VAL A 13 15.39 6.17 0.96
C VAL A 13 14.37 5.24 0.29
N VAL A 14 13.07 5.53 0.45
CA VAL A 14 11.98 4.74 -0.13
C VAL A 14 12.00 4.83 -1.66
N LEU A 15 12.09 6.04 -2.22
CA LEU A 15 12.13 6.25 -3.67
C LEU A 15 13.44 5.75 -4.32
N GLY A 16 14.50 5.56 -3.54
CA GLY A 16 15.73 4.89 -3.99
C GLY A 16 15.58 3.38 -4.20
N GLN A 17 14.51 2.75 -3.69
CA GLN A 17 14.31 1.30 -3.83
C GLN A 17 13.76 0.92 -5.21
N GLN A 18 14.14 -0.26 -5.69
CA GLN A 18 13.57 -0.86 -6.90
C GLN A 18 12.17 -1.47 -6.68
N VAL A 19 11.85 -1.78 -5.42
CA VAL A 19 10.56 -2.34 -5.00
C VAL A 19 10.04 -1.52 -3.82
N ILE A 20 8.82 -1.02 -3.95
CA ILE A 20 8.11 -0.28 -2.89
C ILE A 20 6.79 -0.98 -2.62
N HIS A 21 6.41 -1.12 -1.35
CA HIS A 21 5.07 -1.53 -0.95
C HIS A 21 4.22 -0.29 -0.71
N ALA A 22 2.99 -0.28 -1.24
CA ALA A 22 2.02 0.77 -1.00
C ALA A 22 0.69 0.20 -0.50
N ASP A 23 0.10 0.88 0.47
CA ASP A 23 -1.25 0.63 0.97
C ASP A 23 -1.88 1.93 1.47
N GLU A 24 -3.20 2.02 1.41
CA GLU A 24 -3.95 3.20 1.83
C GLU A 24 -5.08 2.83 2.79
N THR A 25 -4.88 3.20 4.04
CA THR A 25 -5.80 2.86 5.13
C THR A 25 -6.76 4.03 5.39
N PRO A 26 -8.09 3.81 5.39
CA PRO A 26 -9.05 4.85 5.71
C PRO A 26 -8.97 5.23 7.20
N VAL A 27 -9.03 6.53 7.48
CA VAL A 27 -9.09 7.10 8.84
C VAL A 27 -10.22 8.13 8.94
N HIS A 28 -10.74 8.30 10.16
CA HIS A 28 -11.78 9.30 10.44
C HIS A 28 -11.14 10.60 10.95
N MET A 29 -11.05 11.61 10.08
CA MET A 29 -10.58 12.95 10.47
C MET A 29 -11.74 13.73 11.10
N LEU A 30 -11.53 14.37 12.24
CA LEU A 30 -12.52 15.27 12.83
C LEU A 30 -12.76 16.49 11.92
N MET A 31 -14.01 16.92 11.81
CA MET A 31 -14.39 18.19 11.17
C MET A 31 -14.85 19.18 12.25
N PRO A 32 -13.95 20.04 12.78
CA PRO A 32 -14.27 20.95 13.87
C PRO A 32 -15.52 21.80 13.57
N GLY A 33 -16.39 21.97 14.58
CA GLY A 33 -17.63 22.74 14.44
C GLY A 33 -18.83 21.98 13.87
N THR A 34 -18.66 20.76 13.36
CA THR A 34 -19.76 20.03 12.67
C THR A 34 -20.29 18.79 13.41
N LYS A 35 -19.60 18.33 14.47
CA LYS A 35 -19.85 17.03 15.14
C LYS A 35 -19.79 15.80 14.19
N LYS A 36 -19.14 15.93 13.03
CA LYS A 36 -18.97 14.88 12.02
C LYS A 36 -17.50 14.55 11.81
N THR A 37 -17.26 13.46 11.10
CA THR A 37 -15.93 13.05 10.62
C THR A 37 -15.90 13.03 9.10
N HIS A 38 -14.71 13.26 8.55
CA HIS A 38 -14.39 13.10 7.14
C HIS A 38 -13.57 11.84 6.94
N ARG A 39 -13.97 10.99 5.99
CA ARG A 39 -13.18 9.81 5.62
C ARG A 39 -11.95 10.26 4.84
N SER A 40 -10.81 10.22 5.51
CA SER A 40 -9.49 10.55 4.97
C SER A 40 -8.64 9.29 4.91
N TYR A 41 -7.41 9.38 4.44
CA TYR A 41 -6.55 8.23 4.19
C TYR A 41 -5.13 8.51 4.67
N VAL A 42 -4.51 7.47 5.22
CA VAL A 42 -3.06 7.43 5.44
C VAL A 42 -2.49 6.47 4.41
N TRP A 43 -1.66 6.99 3.52
CA TRP A 43 -0.92 6.24 2.53
C TRP A 43 0.42 5.83 3.14
N ALA A 44 0.72 4.54 3.15
CA ALA A 44 1.98 4.01 3.63
C ALA A 44 2.83 3.57 2.44
N TYR A 45 4.05 4.08 2.35
CA TYR A 45 5.06 3.63 1.39
C TYR A 45 6.23 3.04 2.16
N ALA A 46 6.49 1.75 1.94
CA ALA A 46 7.50 1.03 2.69
C ALA A 46 8.54 0.38 1.79
N THR A 47 9.77 0.29 2.28
CA THR A 47 10.81 -0.55 1.70
C THR A 47 10.45 -2.03 1.84
N SER A 48 11.06 -2.87 1.01
CA SER A 48 10.90 -4.32 1.13
C SER A 48 11.70 -4.85 2.33
N GLN A 49 11.37 -6.06 2.80
CA GLN A 49 12.16 -6.75 3.85
C GLN A 49 13.61 -7.05 3.44
N PHE A 50 13.92 -6.97 2.13
CA PHE A 50 15.25 -7.21 1.57
C PHE A 50 16.10 -5.93 1.46
N SER A 51 15.54 -4.78 1.83
CA SER A 51 16.26 -3.50 1.83
C SER A 51 17.11 -3.37 3.09
N ASP A 52 18.34 -2.84 2.96
CA ASP A 52 19.26 -2.65 4.10
C ASP A 52 18.67 -1.79 5.23
N LEU A 53 17.81 -0.83 4.86
CA LEU A 53 17.09 0.02 5.78
C LEU A 53 15.58 -0.26 5.69
N ALA A 54 15.00 -0.62 6.84
CA ALA A 54 13.55 -0.66 7.02
C ALA A 54 13.04 0.79 7.17
N ALA A 55 12.38 1.29 6.14
CA ALA A 55 11.81 2.64 6.13
C ALA A 55 10.34 2.61 5.71
N VAL A 56 9.54 3.48 6.35
CA VAL A 56 8.16 3.73 5.99
C VAL A 56 7.89 5.22 6.04
N VAL A 57 7.18 5.74 5.03
CA VAL A 57 6.62 7.08 5.04
C VAL A 57 5.11 6.99 5.04
N TYR A 58 4.49 7.70 5.99
CA TYR A 58 3.06 7.87 6.07
C TYR A 58 2.67 9.23 5.52
N ASP A 59 1.94 9.26 4.41
CA ASP A 59 1.43 10.47 3.79
C ASP A 59 -0.09 10.57 4.01
N PHE A 60 -0.51 11.67 4.65
CA PHE A 60 -1.91 11.88 4.96
C PHE A 60 -2.61 12.62 3.83
N SER A 61 -3.76 12.10 3.42
CA SER A 61 -4.58 12.73 2.38
C SER A 61 -6.06 12.79 2.76
N PRO A 62 -6.78 13.88 2.41
CA PRO A 62 -8.22 13.94 2.58
C PRO A 62 -8.98 12.94 1.69
N SER A 63 -8.39 12.37 0.64
CA SER A 63 -9.11 11.46 -0.27
C SER A 63 -8.30 10.22 -0.65
N ARG A 64 -8.96 9.23 -1.25
CA ARG A 64 -8.33 8.03 -1.82
C ARG A 64 -7.94 8.21 -3.29
N ALA A 65 -7.85 9.44 -3.77
CA ALA A 65 -7.56 9.69 -5.18
C ALA A 65 -6.16 9.18 -5.54
N GLY A 66 -6.02 8.55 -6.71
CA GLY A 66 -4.73 8.06 -7.19
C GLY A 66 -3.66 9.15 -7.38
N GLU A 67 -4.07 10.43 -7.40
CA GLU A 67 -3.14 11.57 -7.46
C GLU A 67 -2.19 11.60 -6.27
N HIS A 68 -2.61 11.15 -5.07
CA HIS A 68 -1.76 11.15 -3.88
C HIS A 68 -0.57 10.19 -4.07
N ALA A 69 -0.85 8.99 -4.60
CA ALA A 69 0.21 8.06 -4.99
C ALA A 69 1.13 8.59 -6.08
N ARG A 70 0.58 9.26 -7.11
CA ARG A 70 1.42 9.87 -8.16
C ARG A 70 2.26 11.03 -7.64
N ASN A 71 1.74 11.85 -6.73
CA ASN A 71 2.48 12.95 -6.13
C ASN A 71 3.62 12.44 -5.25
N PHE A 72 3.42 11.34 -4.53
CA PHE A 72 4.47 10.71 -3.74
C PHE A 72 5.56 10.10 -4.64
N LEU A 73 5.16 9.27 -5.62
CA LEU A 73 6.06 8.49 -6.48
C LEU A 73 6.77 9.33 -7.55
N GLN A 74 6.16 10.43 -8.01
CA GLN A 74 6.69 11.32 -9.06
C GLN A 74 7.24 10.55 -10.28
N ASP A 75 8.53 10.70 -10.55
CA ASP A 75 9.24 10.09 -11.68
C ASP A 75 9.80 8.71 -11.38
N TRP A 76 9.50 8.13 -10.22
CA TRP A 76 9.91 6.76 -9.88
C TRP A 76 9.26 5.74 -10.82
N ARG A 77 10.06 4.80 -11.33
CA ARG A 77 9.66 3.76 -12.30
C ARG A 77 10.15 2.37 -11.86
N GLY A 78 9.86 2.00 -10.62
CA GLY A 78 10.18 0.67 -10.08
C GLY A 78 8.98 -0.27 -10.06
N LYS A 79 9.03 -1.27 -9.16
CA LYS A 79 7.97 -2.28 -8.97
C LYS A 79 7.15 -1.97 -7.73
N LEU A 80 5.87 -1.67 -7.90
CA LEU A 80 4.98 -1.31 -6.79
C LEU A 80 4.16 -2.53 -6.37
N VAL A 81 4.35 -2.97 -5.12
CA VAL A 81 3.53 -4.01 -4.50
C VAL A 81 2.30 -3.35 -3.87
N CYS A 82 1.11 -3.60 -4.42
CA CYS A 82 -0.15 -3.00 -3.95
C CYS A 82 -1.33 -3.98 -4.06
N ASP A 83 -2.49 -3.57 -3.56
CA ASP A 83 -3.73 -4.37 -3.52
C ASP A 83 -4.54 -4.37 -4.83
N ASP A 84 -3.98 -3.85 -5.92
CA ASP A 84 -4.67 -3.63 -7.21
C ASP A 84 -5.79 -2.56 -7.13
N PHE A 85 -5.75 -1.66 -6.16
CA PHE A 85 -6.67 -0.52 -6.14
C PHE A 85 -6.53 0.35 -7.40
N GLY A 86 -7.67 0.67 -8.01
CA GLY A 86 -7.75 1.47 -9.25
C GLY A 86 -7.02 2.82 -9.20
N GLY A 87 -6.78 3.39 -8.02
CA GLY A 87 -5.99 4.63 -7.88
C GLY A 87 -4.55 4.51 -8.36
N TYR A 88 -3.97 3.31 -8.38
CA TYR A 88 -2.59 3.09 -8.84
C TYR A 88 -2.48 2.95 -10.37
N LYS A 89 -3.57 2.70 -11.10
CA LYS A 89 -3.52 2.34 -12.53
C LYS A 89 -2.84 3.39 -13.42
N ALA A 90 -3.12 4.66 -13.17
CA ALA A 90 -2.44 5.75 -13.89
C ALA A 90 -0.92 5.78 -13.64
N SER A 91 -0.44 5.36 -12.47
CA SER A 91 1.00 5.24 -12.22
C SER A 91 1.63 4.14 -13.08
N PHE A 92 0.88 3.06 -13.35
CA PHE A 92 1.36 1.96 -14.20
C PHE A 92 1.48 2.36 -15.66
N GLU A 93 0.50 3.11 -16.17
CA GLU A 93 0.56 3.71 -17.51
C GLU A 93 1.75 4.66 -17.68
N LEU A 94 2.21 5.28 -16.59
CA LEU A 94 3.38 6.15 -16.57
C LEU A 94 4.72 5.39 -16.42
N GLY A 95 4.69 4.06 -16.29
CA GLY A 95 5.88 3.20 -16.31
C GLY A 95 6.25 2.57 -14.97
N VAL A 96 5.42 2.68 -13.94
CA VAL A 96 5.54 1.83 -12.73
C VAL A 96 5.12 0.40 -13.07
N THR A 97 5.89 -0.60 -12.66
CA THR A 97 5.52 -2.01 -12.82
C THR A 97 4.61 -2.44 -11.68
N GLU A 98 3.41 -2.92 -12.00
CA GLU A 98 2.46 -3.46 -11.03
C GLU A 98 2.88 -4.83 -10.50
N ILE A 99 2.86 -5.01 -9.17
CA ILE A 99 3.03 -6.30 -8.48
C ILE A 99 1.86 -6.51 -7.51
N GLY A 100 1.14 -7.61 -7.66
CA GLY A 100 0.02 -7.94 -6.77
C GLY A 100 0.47 -8.32 -5.36
N CYS A 101 -0.12 -7.72 -4.34
CA CYS A 101 0.17 -8.03 -2.94
C CYS A 101 -0.46 -9.37 -2.51
N MET A 102 0.39 -10.36 -2.21
CA MET A 102 -0.06 -11.70 -1.77
C MET A 102 -0.77 -11.69 -0.41
N ALA A 103 -0.46 -10.74 0.48
CA ALA A 103 -1.19 -10.60 1.74
C ALA A 103 -2.65 -10.17 1.50
N HIS A 104 -2.90 -9.28 0.53
CA HIS A 104 -4.24 -8.87 0.14
C HIS A 104 -5.00 -9.97 -0.59
N ALA A 105 -4.35 -10.68 -1.52
CA ALA A 105 -4.93 -11.85 -2.18
C ALA A 105 -5.34 -12.92 -1.16
N ARG A 106 -4.42 -13.28 -0.23
CA ARG A 106 -4.68 -14.26 0.84
C ARG A 106 -5.89 -13.90 1.68
N ARG A 107 -6.05 -12.63 2.06
CA ARG A 107 -7.20 -12.16 2.87
C ARG A 107 -8.54 -12.48 2.19
N LYS A 108 -8.65 -12.27 0.87
CA LYS A 108 -9.88 -12.57 0.13
C LYS A 108 -10.22 -14.06 0.10
N PHE A 109 -9.22 -14.92 -0.10
CA PHE A 109 -9.43 -16.38 -0.01
C PHE A 109 -9.81 -16.81 1.42
N PHE A 110 -9.18 -16.20 2.43
CA PHE A 110 -9.52 -16.46 3.82
C PHE A 110 -10.99 -16.10 4.12
N ASP A 111 -11.44 -14.92 3.73
CA ASP A 111 -12.82 -14.47 3.93
C ASP A 111 -13.82 -15.43 3.27
N LEU A 112 -13.54 -15.87 2.03
CA LEU A 112 -14.36 -16.85 1.31
C LEU A 112 -14.40 -18.22 2.00
N HIS A 113 -13.26 -18.69 2.52
CA HIS A 113 -13.19 -19.96 3.23
C HIS A 113 -13.95 -19.89 4.56
N VAL A 114 -13.81 -18.80 5.32
CA VAL A 114 -14.53 -18.61 6.60
C VAL A 114 -16.04 -18.53 6.37
N ALA A 115 -16.48 -17.78 5.36
CA ALA A 115 -17.90 -17.57 5.09
C ALA A 115 -18.61 -18.84 4.58
N ASN A 116 -17.96 -19.61 3.69
CA ASN A 116 -18.65 -20.65 2.91
C ASN A 116 -17.98 -22.02 2.94
N LYS A 117 -16.90 -22.21 3.71
CA LYS A 117 -16.07 -23.45 3.71
C LYS A 117 -15.64 -23.87 2.30
N SER A 118 -15.33 -22.88 1.46
CA SER A 118 -14.87 -23.12 0.10
C SER A 118 -13.56 -23.91 0.11
N GLN A 119 -13.59 -25.12 -0.45
CA GLN A 119 -12.41 -25.98 -0.61
C GLN A 119 -11.39 -25.38 -1.59
N LEU A 120 -11.85 -24.69 -2.63
CA LEU A 120 -10.96 -23.98 -3.57
C LEU A 120 -10.22 -22.84 -2.87
N ALA A 121 -10.91 -22.11 -1.99
CA ALA A 121 -10.27 -21.05 -1.21
C ALA A 121 -9.26 -21.63 -0.20
N GLU A 122 -9.58 -22.77 0.43
CA GLU A 122 -8.64 -23.49 1.31
C GLU A 122 -7.37 -23.93 0.55
N GLN A 123 -7.53 -24.52 -0.63
CA GLN A 123 -6.41 -24.90 -1.50
C GLN A 123 -5.54 -23.68 -1.84
N ALA A 124 -6.16 -22.56 -2.24
CA ALA A 124 -5.44 -21.33 -2.51
C ALA A 124 -4.66 -20.82 -1.28
N LEU A 125 -5.24 -20.91 -0.08
CA LEU A 125 -4.54 -20.54 1.17
C LEU A 125 -3.31 -21.42 1.42
N HIS A 126 -3.42 -22.74 1.21
CA HIS A 126 -2.28 -23.65 1.33
C HIS A 126 -1.19 -23.35 0.30
N SER A 127 -1.57 -23.11 -0.97
CA SER A 127 -0.62 -22.73 -2.01
C SER A 127 0.09 -21.42 -1.70
N ILE A 128 -0.64 -20.40 -1.20
CA ILE A 128 -0.04 -19.13 -0.79
C ILE A 128 0.89 -19.34 0.41
N CYS A 129 0.52 -20.17 1.39
CA CYS A 129 1.37 -20.47 2.55
C CYS A 129 2.74 -21.01 2.12
N GLY A 130 2.78 -21.95 1.16
CA GLY A 130 4.03 -22.51 0.65
C GLY A 130 4.97 -21.47 0.00
N LEU A 131 4.46 -20.31 -0.44
CA LEU A 131 5.31 -19.23 -0.96
C LEU A 131 6.07 -18.46 0.13
N TYR A 132 5.64 -18.58 1.39
CA TYR A 132 6.28 -17.93 2.54
C TYR A 132 7.17 -18.88 3.35
N GLU A 133 7.28 -20.15 2.97
CA GLU A 133 8.14 -21.14 3.62
C GLU A 133 9.59 -21.13 3.11
N VAL A 134 9.88 -20.31 2.08
CA VAL A 134 11.20 -20.17 1.44
C VAL A 134 12.09 -19.10 2.09
#